data_AF-A0A453DTC1-F1
#
_entry.id   AF-A0A453DTC1-F1
#
_cell.length_a   1.000
_cell.length_b   1.000
_cell.length_c   1.000
_cell.angle_alpha   90.00
_cell.angle_beta   90.00
_cell.angle_gamma   90.00
#
_symmetry.space_group_name_H-M   'P 1'
#
loop_
_entity.id
_entity.type
_entity.pdbx_description
1 polymer ?
#
loop_
_entity_poly.entity_id
_entity_poly.type
_entity_poly.pdbx_seq_one_letter_code
_entity_poly.pdbx_strand_id
1 'polypeptide(L)' 'RCLKRIKVREEEEVAVLLGLIDLKVVARVLRMPEITDQQLHWCEEKMGRLRVDPQQGTMERDPSPLFFPAH' A
#
# COMPACT_ATOMS: atom_id res chain seq x y z
N ARG A 1 -28.62 3.19 -12.81
CA ARG A 1 -27.71 2.11 -12.34
C ARG A 1 -27.35 2.43 -10.90
N CYS A 2 -27.93 1.75 -9.91
CA CYS A 2 -27.60 1.99 -8.50
C CYS A 2 -26.22 1.38 -8.20
N LEU A 3 -25.26 2.20 -7.79
CA LEU A 3 -24.00 1.71 -7.23
C LEU A 3 -24.35 1.03 -5.91
N LYS A 4 -24.47 -0.30 -5.93
CA LYS A 4 -24.64 -1.08 -4.72
C LYS A 4 -23.42 -0.82 -3.86
N ARG A 5 -23.63 -0.14 -2.74
CA ARG A 5 -22.61 0.13 -1.74
C ARG A 5 -22.22 -1.24 -1.16
N ILE A 6 -21.13 -1.81 -1.68
CA ILE A 6 -20.53 -3.03 -1.15
C ILE A 6 -20.23 -2.73 0.31
N LYS A 7 -20.79 -3.52 1.23
CA LYS A 7 -20.56 -3.36 2.66
C LYS A 7 -19.19 -3.97 2.95
N VAL A 8 -18.15 -3.17 2.75
CA VAL A 8 -16.76 -3.52 3.06
C VAL A 8 -16.66 -3.67 4.58
N ARG A 9 -15.94 -4.69 5.06
CA ARG A 9 -15.72 -4.88 6.51
C ARG A 9 -14.77 -3.78 7.02
N GLU A 10 -14.94 -3.29 8.24
CA GLU A 10 -14.06 -2.23 8.80
C GLU A 10 -12.56 -2.59 8.68
N GLU A 11 -12.21 -3.86 8.90
CA GLU A 11 -10.84 -4.38 8.73
C GLU A 11 -10.31 -4.21 7.29
N GLU A 12 -11.18 -4.40 6.31
CA GLU A 12 -10.86 -4.26 4.89
C GLU A 12 -10.76 -2.78 4.50
N GLU A 13 -11.61 -1.90 5.06
CA GLU A 13 -11.47 -0.44 4.89
C GLU A 13 -10.15 0.08 5.48
N VAL A 14 -9.76 -0.43 6.66
CA VAL A 14 -8.47 -0.12 7.29
C VAL A 14 -7.32 -0.66 6.44
N ALA A 15 -7.38 -1.90 5.95
CA ALA A 15 -6.37 -2.46 5.06
C ALA A 15 -6.21 -1.61 3.79
N VAL A 16 -7.32 -1.14 3.22
CA VAL A 16 -7.33 -0.25 2.06
C VAL A 16 -6.65 1.09 2.39
N LEU A 17 -7.04 1.73 3.48
CA LEU A 17 -6.44 2.99 3.92
C LEU A 17 -4.92 2.85 4.12
N LEU A 18 -4.49 1.80 4.82
CA LEU A 18 -3.08 1.55 5.11
C LEU A 18 -2.28 1.24 3.83
N GLY A 19 -2.85 0.50 2.87
CA GLY A 19 -2.17 0.25 1.61
C GLY A 19 -2.07 1.52 0.75
N LEU A 20 -3.08 2.40 0.76
CA LEU A 20 -2.99 3.72 0.11
C LEU A 20 -1.91 4.60 0.74
N ILE A 21 -1.74 4.54 2.06
CA ILE A 21 -0.64 5.22 2.76
C ILE A 21 0.71 4.68 2.28
N ASP A 22 0.87 3.35 2.25
CA ASP A 22 2.11 2.72 1.78
C ASP A 22 2.46 3.14 0.34
N LEU A 23 1.48 3.14 -0.58
CA LEU A 23 1.66 3.61 -1.95
C LEU A 23 2.10 5.08 -2.02
N LYS A 24 1.52 5.96 -1.19
CA LYS A 24 1.90 7.37 -1.14
C LYS A 24 3.32 7.57 -0.62
N VAL A 25 3.73 6.79 0.39
CA VAL A 25 5.09 6.86 0.94
C VAL A 25 6.09 6.36 -0.09
N VAL A 26 5.86 5.20 -0.72
CA VAL A 26 6.71 4.69 -1.80
C VAL A 26 6.84 5.73 -2.92
N ALA A 27 5.73 6.30 -3.38
CA ALA A 27 5.75 7.32 -4.42
C ALA A 27 6.49 8.61 -3.99
N ARG A 28 6.55 8.92 -2.69
CA ARG A 28 7.35 10.05 -2.19
C ARG A 28 8.84 9.73 -2.22
N VAL A 29 9.24 8.53 -1.79
CA VAL A 29 10.64 8.07 -1.79
C VAL A 29 11.19 8.00 -3.20
N LEU A 30 10.43 7.42 -4.14
CA LEU A 30 10.80 7.35 -5.56
C LEU A 30 10.93 8.73 -6.25
N ARG A 31 10.41 9.81 -5.63
CA ARG A 31 10.53 11.20 -6.12
C ARG A 31 11.54 12.03 -5.34
N MET A 32 12.39 11.40 -4.53
CA MET A 32 13.51 12.10 -3.91
C MET A 32 14.55 12.46 -4.97
N PRO A 33 15.19 13.66 -4.89
CA PRO A 33 16.18 14.08 -5.88
C PRO A 33 17.43 13.18 -5.87
N GLU A 34 17.74 12.59 -4.73
CA GLU A 34 18.79 11.60 -4.52
C GLU A 34 18.17 10.39 -3.83
N ILE A 35 18.13 9.26 -4.53
CA ILE A 35 17.62 7.99 -4.02
C ILE A 35 18.75 6.98 -3.92
N THR A 36 18.78 6.25 -2.82
CA THR A 36 19.79 5.21 -2.53
C THR A 36 19.26 3.82 -2.90
N ASP A 37 20.17 2.86 -3.13
CA ASP A 37 19.80 1.46 -3.37
C ASP A 37 18.99 0.86 -2.20
N GLN A 38 19.31 1.24 -0.96
CA GLN A 38 18.55 0.82 0.21
C GLN A 38 17.09 1.32 0.16
N GLN A 39 16.88 2.56 -0.27
CA GLN A 39 15.54 3.12 -0.44
C GLN A 39 14.78 2.46 -1.60
N LEU A 40 15.47 2.12 -2.70
CA LEU A 40 14.88 1.37 -3.81
C LEU A 40 14.45 -0.03 -3.38
N HIS A 41 15.32 -0.75 -2.67
CA HIS A 41 15.01 -2.08 -2.15
C HIS A 41 13.83 -2.02 -1.16
N TRP A 42 13.82 -1.03 -0.27
CA TRP A 42 12.68 -0.81 0.61
C TRP A 42 11.38 -0.55 -0.17
N CYS A 43 11.42 0.27 -1.23
CA CYS A 43 10.25 0.50 -2.08
C CYS A 43 9.74 -0.79 -2.71
N GLU A 44 10.64 -1.64 -3.22
CA GLU A 44 10.32 -2.93 -3.81
C GLU A 44 9.66 -3.87 -2.79
N GLU A 45 10.28 -4.06 -1.63
CA GLU A 45 9.73 -4.88 -0.55
C GLU A 45 8.37 -4.38 -0.05
N LYS A 46 8.20 -3.05 0.01
CA LYS A 46 6.97 -2.41 0.48
C LYS A 46 5.84 -2.61 -0.53
N MET A 47 6.12 -2.45 -1.83
CA MET A 47 5.14 -2.68 -2.90
C MET A 47 4.77 -4.16 -3.01
N GLY A 48 5.72 -5.08 -2.80
CA GLY A 48 5.47 -6.53 -2.85
C GLY A 48 4.50 -7.05 -1.77
N ARG A 49 4.24 -6.26 -0.73
CA ARG A 49 3.29 -6.57 0.36
C ARG A 49 1.86 -6.13 0.08
N LEU A 50 1.62 -5.49 -1.07
CA LEU A 50 0.30 -5.07 -1.54
C LEU A 50 -0.14 -5.99 -2.68
N ARG A 51 -1.33 -6.55 -2.58
CA ARG A 51 -1.98 -7.27 -3.68
C ARG A 51 -3.30 -6.60 -4.00
N VAL A 52 -3.53 -6.33 -5.27
CA VAL A 52 -4.79 -5.75 -5.75
C VAL A 52 -5.47 -6.80 -6.62
N ASP A 53 -6.72 -7.10 -6.32
CA ASP A 53 -7.59 -7.86 -7.21
C ASP A 53 -8.38 -6.87 -8.08
N PRO A 54 -8.06 -6.74 -9.38
CA PRO A 54 -8.74 -5.78 -10.25
C PRO A 54 -10.20 -6.15 -10.56
N GLN A 55 -10.57 -7.42 -10.38
CA GLN A 55 -11.91 -7.94 -10.69
C GLN A 55 -12.85 -7.75 -9.50
N GLN A 56 -12.33 -7.93 -8.28
CA GLN A 56 -13.07 -7.71 -7.03
C GLN A 56 -12.98 -6.26 -6.54
N GLY A 57 -11.96 -5.50 -6.97
CA GLY A 57 -11.69 -4.15 -6.49
C GLY A 57 -11.18 -4.12 -5.05
N THR A 58 -10.66 -5.25 -4.56
CA THR A 58 -10.15 -5.41 -3.19
C THR A 58 -8.63 -5.29 -3.17
N MET A 59 -8.11 -4.87 -2.01
CA MET A 59 -6.69 -4.81 -1.76
C MET A 59 -6.36 -5.62 -0.50
N GLU A 60 -5.45 -6.58 -0.63
CA GLU A 60 -4.84 -7.27 0.49
C GLU A 60 -3.52 -6.60 0.83
N ARG A 61 -3.28 -6.42 2.13
CA ARG A 61 -2.07 -5.83 2.68
C ARG A 61 -1.51 -6.76 3.75
N ASP A 62 -0.23 -7.08 3.66
CA ASP A 62 0.47 -7.75 4.75
C ASP A 62 0.40 -6.89 6.05
N PRO A 63 0.08 -7.46 7.22
CA PRO A 63 -0.13 -6.70 8.46
C PRO A 63 1.14 -6.10 9.08
N SER A 64 2.27 -6.07 8.36
CA SER A 64 3.51 -5.42 8.79
C SER A 64 3.29 -4.00 9.37
N PRO A 65 3.76 -3.74 10.60
CA PRO A 65 3.52 -2.48 11.31
C PRO A 65 4.43 -1.33 10.86
N LEU A 66 5.51 -1.60 10.13
CA LEU A 66 6.50 -0.59 9.77
C LEU A 66 6.06 0.20 8.52
N PHE A 67 5.79 1.51 8.72
CA PHE A 67 5.48 2.45 7.63
C PHE A 67 6.73 2.93 6.86
N PHE A 68 7.92 2.80 7.45
CA PHE A 68 9.22 3.28 6.94
C PHE A 68 10.32 2.28 7.35
N PRO A 69 11.48 2.17 6.67
CA PRO A 69 12.51 1.23 7.08
C PRO A 69 12.95 1.50 8.53
N ALA A 70 13.03 0.42 9.32
CA ALA A 70 13.78 0.43 10.57
C ALA A 70 15.25 0.69 10.23
N HIS A 71 15.87 1.56 11.02
CA HIS A 71 17.20 2.13 10.76
C HIS A 71 18.28 1.06 10.68
#